data_AF-A0A1M7U3B1-F1
#
_entry.id   AF-A0A1M7U3B1-F1
#
_cell.length_a   1.000
_cell.length_b   1.000
_cell.length_c   1.000
_cell.angle_alpha   90.00
_cell.angle_beta   90.00
_cell.angle_gamma   90.00
#
_symmetry.space_group_name_H-M   'P 1'
#
loop_
_entity.id
_entity.type
_entity.pdbx_description
1 polymer ?
#
loop_
_entity_poly.entity_id
_entity_poly.type
_entity_poly.pdbx_seq_one_letter_code
_entity_poly.pdbx_strand_id
1 'polypeptide(L)' 'MYKPNQKLIHIPTGRPVMVTKVDADTITMVTLDDTWSHPKTGKPWGGSTWVRCRESMGEFKAVISDDPQMCLW' A
#
# COMPACT_ATOMS: atom_id res chain seq x y z
N MET A 1 -12.46 -8.43 0.89
CA MET A 1 -11.35 -9.30 0.45
C MET A 1 -10.34 -8.43 -0.28
N TYR A 2 -9.06 -8.47 0.12
CA TYR A 2 -8.02 -7.64 -0.48
C TYR A 2 -7.62 -8.14 -1.87
N LYS A 3 -7.18 -7.23 -2.74
CA LYS A 3 -6.76 -7.55 -4.12
C LYS A 3 -5.43 -6.89 -4.44
N PRO A 4 -4.61 -7.47 -5.34
CA PRO A 4 -3.46 -6.78 -5.89
C PRO A 4 -3.84 -5.41 -6.48
N ASN A 5 -2.91 -4.45 -6.37
CA ASN A 5 -3.06 -3.03 -6.72
C ASN A 5 -4.06 -2.24 -5.87
N GLN A 6 -4.64 -2.83 -4.82
CA GLN A 6 -5.47 -2.09 -3.88
C GLN A 6 -4.62 -1.20 -2.98
N LYS A 7 -4.99 0.09 -2.90
CA LYS A 7 -4.36 1.05 -1.99
C LYS A 7 -5.02 0.99 -0.61
N LEU A 8 -4.20 0.96 0.43
CA LEU A 8 -4.61 0.93 1.83
C LEU A 8 -3.85 2.02 2.61
N ILE A 9 -4.40 2.44 3.74
CA ILE A 9 -3.71 3.24 4.74
C ILE A 9 -3.51 2.37 5.98
N HIS A 10 -2.26 2.26 6.43
CA HIS A 10 -1.96 1.63 7.72
C HIS A 10 -2.37 2.58 8.85
N ILE A 11 -3.41 2.21 9.61
CA ILE A 11 -4.06 3.07 10.61
C ILE A 11 -3.08 3.55 11.69
N PRO A 12 -2.21 2.71 12.27
CA PRO A 12 -1.29 3.16 13.32
C PRO A 12 -0.26 4.20 12.87
N THR A 13 0.18 4.16 11.61
CA THR A 13 1.26 5.04 11.11
C THR A 13 0.80 6.07 10.09
N GLY A 14 -0.45 5.99 9.61
CA GLY A 14 -0.96 6.80 8.51
C GLY A 14 -0.29 6.52 7.15
N ARG A 15 0.60 5.52 7.05
CA ARG A 15 1.41 5.32 5.85
C ARG A 15 0.56 4.71 4.72
N PRO A 16 0.62 5.27 3.50
CA PRO A 16 -0.02 4.69 2.35
C PRO A 16 0.77 3.48 1.85
N VAL A 17 0.05 2.39 1.62
CA VAL A 17 0.61 1.16 1.07
C VAL A 17 -0.23 0.65 -0.09
N MET A 18 0.37 -0.15 -0.95
CA MET A 18 -0.30 -0.84 -2.05
C MET A 18 -0.09 -2.34 -1.93
N VAL A 19 -1.18 -3.11 -2.02
CA VAL A 19 -1.12 -4.57 -2.04
C VAL A 19 -0.49 -5.02 -3.35
N THR A 20 0.57 -5.81 -3.26
CA THR A 20 1.26 -6.38 -4.43
C THR A 20 0.94 -7.85 -4.61
N LYS A 21 0.71 -8.58 -3.51
CA LYS A 21 0.40 -10.01 -3.54
C LYS A 21 -0.53 -10.41 -2.39
N VAL A 22 -1.43 -11.35 -2.67
CA VAL A 22 -2.31 -11.97 -1.68
C VAL A 22 -2.10 -13.47 -1.78
N ASP A 23 -1.59 -14.07 -0.70
CA ASP A 23 -1.45 -15.51 -0.52
C ASP A 23 -2.53 -16.01 0.46
N ALA A 24 -2.54 -17.30 0.80
CA ALA A 24 -3.55 -17.88 1.68
C ALA A 24 -3.62 -17.18 3.05
N ASP A 25 -2.45 -17.01 3.67
CA ASP A 25 -2.32 -16.51 5.05
C ASP A 25 -1.64 -15.14 5.15
N THR A 26 -1.00 -14.69 4.06
CA THR A 26 -0.20 -13.46 4.04
C THR A 26 -0.61 -12.51 2.94
N ILE A 27 -0.42 -11.21 3.22
CA ILE A 27 -0.60 -10.14 2.25
C ILE A 27 0.71 -9.35 2.19
N THR A 28 1.23 -9.22 0.97
CA THR A 28 2.43 -8.44 0.69
C THR A 28 2.02 -7.06 0.17
N MET A 29 2.65 -6.04 0.71
CA MET A 29 2.39 -4.64 0.41
C MET A 29 3.70 -3.89 0.21
N VAL A 30 3.65 -2.79 -0.52
CA VAL A 30 4.75 -1.83 -0.63
C VAL A 30 4.27 -0.46 -0.14
N THR A 31 5.11 0.24 0.60
CA THR A 31 4.85 1.65 0.96
C THR A 31 4.95 2.53 -0.28
N LEU A 32 4.17 3.61 -0.29
CA LEU A 32 4.08 4.53 -1.43
C LEU A 32 4.71 5.90 -1.15
N ASP A 33 4.79 6.29 0.13
CA ASP A 33 5.30 7.58 0.60
C ASP A 33 6.83 7.71 0.52
N ASP A 34 7.54 6.60 0.37
CA ASP A 34 8.98 6.51 0.20
C ASP A 34 9.36 5.98 -1.20
N THR A 35 8.50 6.21 -2.20
CA THR A 35 8.76 5.85 -3.59
C THR A 35 9.09 7.08 -4.45
N TRP A 36 10.04 6.93 -5.37
CA TRP A 36 10.45 7.96 -6.32
C TRP A 36 10.69 7.36 -7.70
N SER A 37 10.59 8.16 -8.75
CA SER A 37 10.84 7.68 -10.12
C SER A 37 12.33 7.45 -10.37
N HIS A 38 12.70 6.27 -10.86
CA HIS A 38 14.08 5.99 -11.27
C HIS A 38 14.47 6.92 -12.44
N PRO A 39 15.60 7.67 -12.36
CA PRO A 39 15.90 8.78 -13.28
C PRO A 39 16.06 8.36 -14.74
N LYS A 40 16.36 7.08 -15.02
CA LYS A 40 16.54 6.56 -16.39
C LYS A 40 15.33 5.81 -16.94
N THR A 41 14.49 5.25 -16.09
CA THR A 41 13.46 4.28 -16.52
C THR A 41 12.05 4.75 -16.19
N GLY A 42 11.90 5.78 -15.35
CA GLY A 42 10.61 6.26 -14.86
C GLY A 42 9.87 5.25 -13.97
N LYS A 43 10.44 4.06 -13.73
CA LYS A 43 9.82 3.04 -12.89
C LYS A 43 9.89 3.46 -11.42
N PRO A 44 8.89 3.11 -10.60
CA PRO A 44 8.95 3.34 -9.16
C PRO A 44 10.20 2.67 -8.57
N TRP A 45 10.94 3.43 -7.78
CA TRP A 45 12.07 3.01 -6.97
C TRP A 45 11.86 3.45 -5.53
N GLY A 46 12.67 2.94 -4.60
CA GLY A 46 12.35 3.03 -3.18
C GLY A 46 11.24 2.06 -2.79
N GLY A 47 10.50 2.42 -1.74
CA GLY A 47 9.50 1.55 -1.15
C GLY A 47 10.08 0.54 -0.17
N SER A 48 9.37 0.33 0.93
CA SER A 48 9.58 -0.75 1.87
C SER A 48 8.58 -1.86 1.61
N THR A 49 9.06 -3.10 1.48
CA THR A 49 8.18 -4.28 1.35
C THR A 49 7.72 -4.75 2.73
N TRP A 50 6.41 -4.81 2.92
CA TRP A 50 5.78 -5.28 4.14
C TRP A 50 5.05 -6.59 3.86
N VAL A 51 5.33 -7.61 4.68
CA VAL A 51 4.57 -8.87 4.68
C VAL A 51 3.80 -8.93 5.99
N ARG A 52 2.49 -9.15 5.90
CA ARG A 52 1.58 -9.19 7.05
C ARG A 52 0.70 -10.42 7.00
N CYS A 53 0.40 -10.97 8.17
CA CYS A 53 -0.60 -12.01 8.32
C CYS A 53 -1.98 -11.43 8.05
N ARG A 54 -2.89 -12.26 7.51
CA ARG A 54 -4.26 -11.86 7.20
C ARG A 54 -5.03 -11.36 8.43
N GLU A 55 -4.70 -11.86 9.61
CA GLU A 55 -5.29 -11.46 10.90
C GLU A 55 -4.93 -10.00 11.27
N SER A 56 -3.74 -9.53 10.89
CA SER A 56 -3.27 -8.16 11.16
C SER A 56 -3.92 -7.12 10.23
N MET A 57 -4.76 -7.53 9.28
CA MET A 57 -5.34 -6.61 8.32
C MET A 57 -6.39 -5.65 8.91
N GLY A 58 -6.83 -5.88 10.15
CA GLY A 58 -7.63 -4.92 10.91
C GLY A 58 -6.93 -3.57 11.13
N GLU A 59 -5.59 -3.53 10.99
CA GLU A 59 -4.79 -2.31 11.08
C GLU A 59 -4.80 -1.49 9.79
N PHE A 60 -5.53 -1.89 8.74
CA PHE A 60 -5.51 -1.26 7.43
C PHE A 60 -6.90 -0.83 6.97
N LYS A 61 -7.02 0.43 6.56
CA LYS A 61 -8.23 0.98 5.92
C LYS A 61 -8.06 0.97 4.40
N ALA A 62 -9.06 0.47 3.67
CA ALA A 62 -9.08 0.58 2.22
C ALA A 62 -9.31 2.03 1.78
N VAL A 63 -8.53 2.49 0.81
CA VAL A 63 -8.79 3.77 0.14
C VAL A 63 -9.93 3.53 -0.86
N ILE A 64 -11.08 4.14 -0.62
CA ILE A 64 -12.21 4.17 -1.55
C ILE A 64 -12.04 5.44 -2.40
N SER A 65 -12.23 5.36 -3.72
CA SER A 65 -11.90 6.45 -4.66
C SER A 65 -12.63 7.77 -4.41
N ASP A 66 -13.64 7.78 -3.53
CA ASP A 66 -14.42 8.94 -3.15
C ASP A 66 -13.94 9.60 -1.84
N ASP A 67 -12.72 9.32 -1.38
CA ASP A 67 -12.12 10.05 -0.23
C ASP A 67 -11.39 11.31 -0.74
N PRO A 68 -11.99 12.52 -0.64
CA PRO A 68 -11.45 13.76 -1.19
C PRO A 68 -10.14 14.22 -0.53
N GLN A 69 -9.68 13.56 0.54
CA GLN A 69 -8.37 13.84 1.15
C GLN A 69 -7.17 13.43 0.28
N MET A 70 -7.38 12.71 -0.82
CA MET A 70 -6.30 12.24 -1.70
C MET A 70 -6.04 13.12 -2.93
N CYS A 71 -6.73 14.26 -3.07
CA CYS A 71 -6.46 15.26 -4.12
C CYS A 71 -5.30 16.23 -3.79
N LEU A 72 -4.54 15.97 -2.73
CA LEU A 72 -3.46 16.85 -2.24
C LEU A 72 -2.12 16.11 -2.11
N TRP A 73 -1.68 15.38 -3.14
CA TRP A 73 -0.28 14.97 -3.31
C TRP A 73 0.07 14.90 -4.79
#